data_AF-A0A1Q7ZHA0-F1
#
_entry.id   AF-A0A1Q7ZHA0-F1
#
_cell.length_a   1.000
_cell.length_b   1.000
_cell.length_c   1.000
_cell.angle_alpha   90.00
_cell.angle_beta   90.00
_cell.angle_gamma   90.00
#
_symmetry.space_group_name_H-M   'P 1'
#
loop_
_entity.id
_entity.type
_entity.pdbx_description
1 polymer ?
#
loop_
_entity_poly.entity_id
_entity_poly.type
_entity_poly.pdbx_seq_one_letter_code
_entity_poly.pdbx_strand_id
1 'polypeptide(L)' 'MIEVKDRIPVSGDERVVVTLDDDQTTPGATTDPKEPGILTWRIPVPKSGTKEITLTYSVRSPRSVALAGLD' A
#
# COMPACT_ATOMS: atom_id res chain seq x y z
N MET A 1 5.75 -11.92 16.98
CA MET A 1 5.70 -10.76 16.07
C MET A 1 5.48 -11.30 14.67
N ILE A 2 4.58 -10.71 13.90
CA ILE A 2 4.28 -11.12 12.52
C ILE A 2 4.72 -9.98 11.61
N GLU A 3 5.34 -10.32 10.48
CA GLU A 3 5.63 -9.37 9.41
C GLU A 3 4.52 -9.49 8.36
N VAL A 4 3.88 -8.37 8.05
CA VAL A 4 2.88 -8.27 6.98
C VAL A 4 3.48 -7.38 5.91
N LYS A 5 3.48 -7.86 4.67
CA LYS A 5 3.88 -7.10 3.50
C LYS A 5 2.71 -7.02 2.55
N ASP A 6 2.41 -5.81 2.10
CA ASP A 6 1.40 -5.57 1.09
C ASP A 6 1.93 -4.61 0.03
N ARG A 7 1.28 -4.58 -1.13
CA ARG A 7 1.73 -3.86 -2.31
C ARG A 7 0.67 -2.86 -2.75
N ILE A 8 1.08 -1.60 -2.91
CA ILE A 8 0.35 -0.63 -3.73
C ILE A 8 0.91 -0.62 -5.16
N PRO A 9 0.08 -0.27 -6.16
CA PRO A 9 0.55 -0.10 -7.52
C PRO A 9 1.69 0.92 -7.59
N VAL A 10 2.63 0.67 -8.49
CA VAL A 10 3.66 1.63 -8.88
C VAL A 10 3.57 1.83 -10.37
N SER A 11 3.60 3.08 -10.81
CA SER A 11 3.54 3.43 -12.23
C SER A 11 4.92 3.78 -12.76
N GLY A 12 5.25 3.28 -13.95
CA GLY A 12 6.36 3.79 -14.75
C GLY A 12 5.98 5.01 -15.61
N ASP A 13 4.70 5.35 -15.69
CA ASP A 13 4.18 6.56 -16.34
C ASP A 13 3.97 7.65 -15.28
N GLU A 14 4.71 8.74 -15.39
CA GLU A 14 4.69 9.89 -14.47
C GLU A 14 3.31 10.58 -14.39
N ARG A 15 2.44 10.35 -15.37
CA ARG A 15 1.07 10.90 -15.39
C ARG A 15 0.12 10.13 -14.49
N VAL A 16 0.50 8.92 -14.07
CA VAL A 16 -0.27 8.10 -13.14
C VAL A 16 0.34 8.26 -11.75
N VAL A 17 -0.39 8.94 -10.88
CA VAL A 17 0.04 9.24 -9.52
C VAL A 17 -0.69 8.31 -8.57
N VAL A 18 0.08 7.58 -7.76
CA VAL A 18 -0.43 6.76 -6.67
C VAL A 18 -0.14 7.50 -5.37
N THR A 19 -1.17 7.69 -4.54
CA THR A 19 -1.06 8.42 -3.27
C THR A 19 -1.61 7.55 -2.16
N LEU A 20 -0.77 7.28 -1.16
CA LEU A 20 -1.18 6.62 0.07
C LEU A 20 -2.05 7.59 0.87
N ASP A 21 -3.17 7.10 1.39
CA ASP A 21 -3.97 7.85 2.35
C ASP A 21 -3.48 7.46 3.75
N ASP A 22 -2.56 8.26 4.31
CA ASP A 22 -1.94 8.01 5.61
C ASP A 22 -2.94 8.10 6.76
N ASP A 23 -4.03 8.87 6.61
CA ASP A 23 -5.07 9.03 7.62
C ASP A 23 -5.98 7.79 7.68
N GLN A 24 -6.17 7.09 6.55
CA GLN A 24 -6.99 5.88 6.46
C GLN A 24 -6.17 4.58 6.45
N THR A 25 -4.85 4.66 6.31
CA THR A 25 -3.94 3.51 6.35
C THR A 25 -3.48 3.24 7.77
N THR A 26 -3.35 1.97 8.13
CA THR A 26 -2.85 1.59 9.46
C THR A 26 -1.40 2.07 9.63
N PRO A 27 -1.08 2.83 10.69
CA PRO A 27 0.24 3.43 10.86
C PRO A 27 1.33 2.39 11.16
N GLY A 28 2.59 2.83 11.00
CA GLY A 28 3.76 2.01 11.31
C GLY A 28 4.28 1.16 10.14
N ALA A 29 3.76 1.39 8.94
CA ALA A 29 4.34 0.84 7.72
C ALA A 29 5.72 1.44 7.46
N THR A 30 6.66 0.63 6.99
CA THR A 30 7.94 1.07 6.45
C THR A 30 8.05 0.70 4.97
N THR A 31 8.73 1.53 4.18
CA THR A 31 8.99 1.31 2.75
C THR A 31 10.49 1.19 2.49
N ASP A 32 10.87 0.48 1.42
CA ASP A 32 12.25 0.41 0.92
C ASP A 32 12.30 1.06 -0.48
N PRO A 33 13.16 2.07 -0.72
CA PRO A 33 13.36 2.65 -2.05
C PRO A 33 13.75 1.64 -3.14
N LYS A 34 14.34 0.49 -2.77
CA LYS A 34 14.69 -0.61 -3.69
C LYS A 34 13.50 -1.50 -4.05
N GLU A 35 12.43 -1.45 -3.26
CA GLU A 35 11.19 -2.20 -3.46
C GLU A 35 9.99 -1.22 -3.46
N PRO A 36 9.89 -0.34 -4.46
CA PRO A 36 8.85 0.68 -4.49
C PRO A 36 7.45 0.05 -4.45
N GLY A 37 6.55 0.69 -3.69
CA GLY A 37 5.18 0.23 -3.51
C GLY A 37 5.00 -0.92 -2.51
N ILE A 38 6.06 -1.43 -1.87
CA ILE A 38 5.92 -2.40 -0.79
C ILE A 38 5.84 -1.68 0.55
N LEU A 39 4.75 -1.94 1.29
CA LEU A 39 4.57 -1.52 2.67
C LEU A 39 4.77 -2.71 3.60
N THR A 40 5.61 -2.54 4.63
CA THR A 40 5.90 -3.58 5.61
C THR A 40 5.48 -3.13 7.00
N TRP A 41 4.66 -3.93 7.67
CA TRP A 41 4.31 -3.76 9.09
C TRP A 41 4.90 -4.89 9.93
N ARG A 42 5.43 -4.55 11.10
CA ARG A 42 5.85 -5.53 12.13
C ARG A 42 4.91 -5.44 13.31
N ILE A 43 4.01 -6.41 13.41
CA ILE A 43 2.86 -6.32 14.32
C ILE A 43 3.02 -7.34 15.45
N PRO A 44 2.96 -6.92 16.72
CA PRO A 44 2.78 -7.83 17.83
C PRO A 44 1.33 -8.33 17.83
N VAL A 45 1.14 -9.63 17.60
CA VAL A 45 -0.16 -10.30 17.73
C VAL A 45 -0.15 -11.15 18.99
N PRO A 46 -1.06 -10.93 19.95
CA PRO A 46 -1.13 -11.75 21.16
C PRO A 46 -1.52 -13.19 20.82
N LYS A 47 -1.14 -14.15 21.68
CA LYS A 47 -1.57 -15.56 21.53
C LYS A 47 -3.10 -15.59 21.57
N SER A 48 -3.70 -16.05 20.46
CA SER A 48 -5.16 -16.09 20.22
C SER A 48 -5.85 -14.75 19.89
N GLY A 49 -5.09 -13.70 19.54
CA GLY A 49 -5.67 -12.43 19.09
C GLY A 49 -5.70 -12.28 17.56
N THR A 50 -6.60 -11.42 17.08
CA THR A 50 -6.63 -10.95 15.69
C THR A 50 -6.21 -9.49 15.63
N LYS A 51 -5.47 -9.11 14.59
CA LYS A 51 -5.16 -7.72 14.25
C LYS A 51 -5.58 -7.47 12.82
N GLU A 52 -6.38 -6.44 12.62
CA GLU A 52 -6.76 -5.95 11.29
C GLU A 52 -5.79 -4.85 10.86
N ILE A 53 -5.43 -4.87 9.57
CA ILE A 53 -4.60 -3.87 8.92
C ILE A 53 -5.37 -3.36 7.71
N THR A 54 -5.55 -2.05 7.66
CA THR A 54 -6.17 -1.35 6.53
C THR A 54 -5.08 -0.65 5.73
N LEU A 55 -5.09 -0.85 4.41
CA LEU A 55 -4.25 -0.15 3.45
C LEU A 55 -5.16 0.60 2.49
N THR A 56 -5.06 1.93 2.47
CA THR A 56 -5.88 2.79 1.63
C THR A 56 -4.99 3.64 0.73
N TYR A 57 -5.23 3.61 -0.57
CA TYR A 57 -4.53 4.43 -1.53
C TYR A 57 -5.48 4.88 -2.64
N SER A 58 -5.11 5.97 -3.30
CA SER A 58 -5.80 6.47 -4.48
C SER A 58 -4.88 6.44 -5.69
N VAL A 59 -5.46 6.16 -6.86
CA VAL A 59 -4.75 6.19 -8.14
C VAL A 59 -5.42 7.26 -9.01
N ARG A 60 -4.62 8.22 -9.47
CA ARG A 60 -5.06 9.27 -10.39
C ARG A 60 -4.36 9.08 -11.72
N SER A 61 -5.12 8.94 -12.80
CA SER A 61 -4.60 8.86 -14.16
C SER A 61 -5.39 9.76 -15.12
N PRO A 62 -4.81 10.11 -16.29
CA PRO A 62 -5.58 10.70 -17.38
C PRO A 62 -6.64 9.71 -17.90
N ARG A 63 -7.81 10.22 -18.32
CA ARG A 63 -8.88 9.37 -18.90
C ARG A 63 -8.46 8.54 -20.11
N SER A 64 -7.42 8.97 -20.83
CA SER A 64 -6.88 8.27 -21.99
C SER A 64 -5.93 7.11 -21.63
N VAL A 65 -5.59 6.95 -20.35
CA VAL A 65 -4.73 5.87 -19.86
C VAL A 65 -5.59 4.79 -19.24
N ALA A 66 -5.63 3.62 -19.87
CA ALA A 66 -6.23 2.44 -19.29
C ALA A 66 -5.35 1.93 -18.13
N LEU A 67 -5.93 1.74 -16.96
CA LEU A 67 -5.26 1.13 -15.82
C LEU A 67 -5.62 -0.36 -15.79
N ALA A 68 -4.69 -1.23 -16.16
CA ALA A 68 -4.90 -2.67 -16.07
C ALA A 68 -4.82 -3.14 -14.61
N GLY A 69 -5.73 -4.02 -14.20
CA GLY A 69 -5.70 -4.62 -12.85
C GLY A 69 -6.32 -3.77 -11.73
N LEU A 70 -7.12 -2.77 -12.08
CA LEU A 70 -7.98 -2.01 -11.15
C LEU A 70 -9.48 -2.18 -11.45
N ASP A 71 -9.82 -3.23 -12.20
CA ASP A 71 -11.21 -3.69 -12.42
C ASP A 71 -11.72 -4.54 -11.23
#